data_AF-A0A937AGQ6-F1
#
_entry.id   AF-A0A937AGQ6-F1
#
_cell.length_a   1.000
_cell.length_b   1.000
_cell.length_c   1.000
_cell.angle_alpha   90.00
_cell.angle_beta   90.00
_cell.angle_gamma   90.00
#
_symmetry.space_group_name_H-M   'P 1'
#
loop_
_entity.id
_entity.type
_entity.pdbx_description
1 polymer ?
#
loop_
_entity_poly.entity_id
_entity_poly.type
_entity_poly.pdbx_seq_one_letter_code
_entity_poly.pdbx_strand_id
1 'polypeptide(L)'
;MKKEKHSVHFGKDKLTKDQKILERQSLQQSLLDLTESKTNNLWSDEILDKENLKIQLKGGDEIDLAQLSVVTTRLKEYSPKFPDEYYKQIFRLNNWNVPANGKIATKPNIVGKWTKEIIYGRFSKDVLPVLEILNPYERIGIRSHKHHQYLSDEGNQLLKQYIAESIVVMKKSMSWYDFRIRLNQEFGVPFQLEIWTNY
;
A
#
# COMPACT_ATOMS: atom_id res chain seq x y z
N MET A 1 58.31 -10.29 5.68
CA MET A 1 57.36 -11.40 5.38
C MET A 1 55.95 -10.91 5.68
N LYS A 2 55.03 -11.08 4.72
CA LYS A 2 53.73 -10.38 4.63
C LYS A 2 52.71 -10.94 5.63
N LYS A 3 51.93 -10.06 6.26
CA LYS A 3 50.72 -10.41 7.04
C LYS A 3 49.55 -10.62 6.06
N GLU A 4 48.97 -11.81 6.05
CA GLU A 4 47.76 -12.12 5.28
C GLU A 4 46.54 -11.43 5.91
N LYS A 5 45.82 -10.65 5.11
CA LYS A 5 44.52 -10.09 5.46
C LYS A 5 43.45 -11.11 5.04
N HIS A 6 42.78 -11.74 6.00
CA HIS A 6 41.55 -12.47 5.72
C HIS A 6 40.38 -11.47 5.66
N SER A 7 39.98 -11.09 4.46
CA SER A 7 38.74 -10.36 4.22
C SER A 7 37.58 -11.36 4.13
N VAL A 8 36.71 -11.37 5.12
CA VAL A 8 35.43 -12.10 5.05
C VAL A 8 34.52 -11.34 4.10
N HIS A 9 34.33 -11.87 2.90
CA HIS A 9 33.41 -11.34 1.91
C HIS A 9 32.00 -11.82 2.27
N PHE A 10 31.20 -10.99 2.92
CA PHE A 10 29.75 -11.21 3.05
C PHE A 10 29.10 -10.93 1.69
N GLY A 11 29.15 -11.93 0.80
CA GLY A 11 28.32 -11.96 -0.40
C GLY A 11 26.86 -12.12 0.02
N LYS A 12 25.99 -11.20 -0.44
CA LYS A 12 24.54 -11.43 -0.42
C LYS A 12 24.27 -12.54 -1.44
N ASP A 13 24.26 -13.79 -0.98
CA ASP A 13 23.97 -14.93 -1.82
C ASP A 13 22.54 -14.79 -2.37
N LYS A 14 22.44 -14.72 -3.70
CA LYS A 14 21.18 -14.75 -4.41
C LYS A 14 20.55 -16.13 -4.15
N LEU A 15 19.38 -16.14 -3.52
CA LEU A 15 18.57 -17.34 -3.28
C LEU A 15 18.47 -18.19 -4.56
N THR A 16 18.81 -19.47 -4.44
CA THR A 16 18.75 -20.45 -5.54
C THR A 16 17.30 -20.66 -5.99
N LYS A 17 17.10 -21.12 -7.23
CA LYS A 17 15.77 -21.28 -7.84
C LYS A 17 14.86 -22.17 -6.97
N ASP A 18 15.43 -23.19 -6.34
CA ASP A 18 14.72 -24.13 -5.48
C ASP A 18 14.33 -23.51 -4.13
N GLN A 19 15.16 -22.63 -3.56
CA GLN A 19 14.83 -21.87 -2.36
C GLN A 19 13.66 -20.91 -2.60
N LYS A 20 13.60 -20.28 -3.77
CA LYS A 20 12.48 -19.41 -4.17
C LYS A 20 11.17 -20.19 -4.36
N ILE A 21 11.26 -21.41 -4.90
CA ILE A 21 10.10 -22.30 -5.05
C ILE A 21 9.58 -22.74 -3.67
N LEU A 22 10.49 -23.04 -2.75
CA LEU A 22 10.15 -23.45 -1.39
C LEU A 22 9.54 -22.30 -0.57
N GLU A 23 10.09 -21.09 -0.66
CA GLU A 23 9.47 -19.89 -0.08
C GLU A 23 8.08 -19.63 -0.68
N ARG A 24 7.91 -19.81 -2.01
CA ARG A 24 6.61 -19.72 -2.67
C ARG A 24 5.59 -20.72 -2.10
N GLN A 25 5.98 -21.98 -1.95
CA GLN A 25 5.09 -23.03 -1.44
C GLN A 25 4.73 -22.79 0.03
N SER A 26 5.70 -22.35 0.84
CA SER A 26 5.50 -21.97 2.23
C SER A 26 4.54 -20.77 2.38
N LEU A 27 4.69 -19.75 1.53
CA LEU A 27 3.79 -18.60 1.47
C LEU A 27 2.38 -19.03 1.06
N GLN A 28 2.23 -19.88 0.05
CA GLN A 28 0.93 -20.40 -0.39
C GLN A 28 0.23 -21.19 0.72
N GLN A 29 0.96 -22.06 1.41
CA GLN A 29 0.41 -22.85 2.52
C GLN A 29 0.01 -21.96 3.70
N SER A 30 0.86 -21.00 4.08
CA SER A 30 0.52 -20.06 5.16
C SER A 30 -0.69 -19.19 4.83
N LEU A 31 -0.88 -18.81 3.56
CA LEU A 31 -2.06 -18.07 3.12
C LEU A 31 -3.32 -18.92 3.22
N LEU A 32 -3.26 -20.20 2.83
CA LEU A 32 -4.37 -21.16 2.98
C LEU A 32 -4.74 -21.35 4.46
N ASP A 33 -3.75 -21.60 5.31
CA ASP A 33 -3.98 -21.79 6.75
C ASP A 33 -4.55 -20.52 7.43
N LEU A 34 -4.14 -19.33 6.98
CA LEU A 34 -4.67 -18.04 7.43
C LEU A 34 -6.13 -17.82 6.97
N THR A 35 -6.52 -18.35 5.81
CA THR A 35 -7.91 -18.29 5.32
C THR A 35 -8.81 -19.29 6.04
N GLU A 36 -8.31 -20.46 6.41
CA GLU A 36 -9.10 -21.51 7.07
C GLU A 36 -9.28 -21.25 8.59
N SER A 37 -8.32 -20.60 9.25
CA SER A 37 -8.34 -20.41 10.72
C SER A 37 -9.26 -19.27 11.22
N LYS A 38 -9.84 -18.44 10.35
CA LYS A 38 -10.60 -17.24 10.75
C LYS A 38 -12.13 -17.36 10.73
N THR A 39 -12.69 -18.51 10.38
CA THR A 39 -14.16 -18.72 10.25
C THR A 39 -14.94 -18.83 11.57
N ASN A 40 -14.40 -18.33 12.69
CA ASN A 40 -15.03 -18.48 14.02
C ASN A 40 -15.50 -17.16 14.66
N ASN A 41 -15.44 -16.03 13.96
CA ASN A 41 -15.94 -14.75 14.49
C ASN A 41 -17.13 -14.25 13.67
N LEU A 42 -18.32 -14.36 14.26
CA LEU A 42 -19.67 -14.04 13.73
C LEU A 42 -19.86 -12.66 13.03
N TRP A 43 -18.85 -11.80 12.97
CA TRP A 43 -18.90 -10.43 12.44
C TRP A 43 -17.85 -10.16 11.33
N SER A 44 -17.10 -11.17 10.85
CA SER A 44 -16.17 -11.03 9.71
C SER A 44 -16.70 -11.57 8.36
N ASP A 45 -17.81 -12.32 8.36
CA ASP A 45 -17.95 -13.46 7.44
C ASP A 45 -18.91 -13.25 6.26
N GLU A 46 -18.94 -12.08 5.63
CA GLU A 46 -19.62 -11.99 4.32
C GLU A 46 -19.01 -10.98 3.38
N ILE A 47 -18.62 -9.80 3.87
CA ILE A 47 -18.06 -8.75 3.01
C ILE A 47 -16.62 -9.09 2.65
N LEU A 48 -15.82 -9.59 3.60
CA LEU A 48 -14.45 -10.04 3.36
C LEU A 48 -14.41 -11.30 2.49
N ASP A 49 -15.31 -12.26 2.75
CA ASP A 49 -15.44 -13.45 1.90
C ASP A 49 -15.92 -13.08 0.50
N LYS A 50 -16.86 -12.14 0.36
CA LYS A 50 -17.25 -11.58 -0.94
C LYS A 50 -16.11 -10.79 -1.58
N GLU A 51 -15.25 -10.10 -0.84
CA GLU A 51 -14.08 -9.41 -1.40
C GLU A 51 -13.00 -10.39 -1.84
N ASN A 52 -12.71 -11.43 -1.06
CA ASN A 52 -11.79 -12.52 -1.40
C ASN A 52 -12.30 -13.34 -2.59
N LEU A 53 -13.59 -13.69 -2.59
CA LEU A 53 -14.26 -14.33 -3.72
C LEU A 53 -14.29 -13.41 -4.94
N LYS A 54 -14.54 -12.10 -4.77
CA LYS A 54 -14.48 -11.13 -5.87
C LYS A 54 -13.08 -10.94 -6.40
N ILE A 55 -12.05 -11.10 -5.58
CA ILE A 55 -10.64 -11.12 -6.00
C ILE A 55 -10.36 -12.38 -6.82
N GLN A 56 -10.81 -13.56 -6.37
CA GLN A 56 -10.72 -14.82 -7.15
C GLN A 56 -11.53 -14.77 -8.46
N LEU A 57 -12.71 -14.12 -8.45
CA LEU A 57 -13.63 -14.04 -9.59
C LEU A 57 -13.28 -12.91 -10.57
N LYS A 58 -12.71 -11.79 -10.10
CA LYS A 58 -12.19 -10.72 -10.96
C LYS A 58 -10.76 -11.01 -11.47
N GLY A 59 -10.00 -11.80 -10.72
CA GLY A 59 -8.62 -12.17 -11.01
C GLY A 59 -8.52 -13.57 -11.59
N GLY A 60 -9.09 -13.80 -12.78
CA GLY A 60 -8.77 -14.98 -13.58
C GLY A 60 -7.29 -15.06 -14.02
N ASP A 61 -6.47 -14.07 -13.63
CA ASP A 61 -5.03 -14.04 -13.81
C ASP A 61 -4.35 -14.59 -12.54
N GLU A 62 -3.46 -15.58 -12.67
CA GLU A 62 -2.60 -16.03 -11.58
C GLU A 62 -1.84 -14.84 -10.98
N ILE A 63 -1.87 -14.66 -9.65
CA ILE A 63 -1.08 -13.63 -8.97
C ILE A 63 0.39 -13.84 -9.32
N ASP A 64 0.98 -12.93 -10.09
CA ASP A 64 2.38 -13.02 -10.50
C ASP A 64 3.29 -12.77 -9.29
N LEU A 65 3.88 -13.84 -8.76
CA LEU A 65 4.77 -13.78 -7.60
C LEU A 65 5.99 -12.88 -7.82
N ALA A 66 6.41 -12.64 -9.07
CA ALA A 66 7.52 -11.73 -9.34
C ALA A 66 7.19 -10.30 -8.90
N GLN A 67 5.92 -9.91 -8.90
CA GLN A 67 5.47 -8.58 -8.49
C GLN A 67 5.29 -8.43 -6.97
N LEU A 68 5.34 -9.54 -6.21
CA LEU A 68 5.20 -9.54 -4.75
C LEU A 68 6.49 -9.25 -4.00
N SER A 69 7.63 -9.02 -4.67
CA SER A 69 8.89 -8.66 -3.99
C SER A 69 8.77 -7.40 -3.13
N VAL A 70 7.79 -6.54 -3.42
CA VAL A 70 7.49 -5.31 -2.68
C VAL A 70 6.69 -5.54 -1.39
N VAL A 71 6.19 -6.76 -1.15
CA VAL A 71 5.39 -7.16 0.02
C VAL A 71 6.17 -8.14 0.89
N THR A 72 5.95 -8.10 2.20
CA THR A 72 6.49 -9.07 3.16
C THR A 72 5.37 -9.59 4.07
N THR A 73 5.46 -10.87 4.45
CA THR A 73 4.55 -11.47 5.42
C THR A 73 4.90 -11.10 6.87
N ARG A 74 6.12 -10.61 7.11
CA ARG A 74 6.57 -10.23 8.45
C ARG A 74 6.15 -8.81 8.76
N LEU A 75 5.43 -8.64 9.86
CA LEU A 75 5.05 -7.31 10.35
C LEU A 75 6.31 -6.54 10.78
N LYS A 76 6.54 -5.39 10.14
CA LYS A 76 7.59 -4.45 10.55
C LYS A 76 7.13 -3.53 11.67
N GLU A 77 8.09 -3.05 12.46
CA GLU A 77 7.85 -2.03 13.49
C GLU A 77 7.20 -0.78 12.87
N TYR A 78 6.24 -0.22 13.61
CA TYR A 78 5.54 0.98 13.17
C TYR A 78 6.50 2.17 13.06
N SER A 79 6.56 2.78 11.89
CA SER A 79 7.36 3.97 11.62
C SER A 79 6.54 4.92 10.74
N PRO A 80 6.30 6.17 11.16
CA PRO A 80 5.49 7.11 10.38
C PRO A 80 6.17 7.41 9.03
N LYS A 81 5.51 7.03 7.92
CA LYS A 81 6.04 7.21 6.56
C LYS A 81 5.54 8.48 5.85
N PHE A 82 4.40 9.02 6.27
CA PHE A 82 3.77 10.16 5.63
C PHE A 82 4.23 11.46 6.29
N PRO A 83 4.89 12.38 5.57
CA PRO A 83 5.28 13.67 6.11
C PRO A 83 4.04 14.56 6.30
N ASP A 84 4.10 15.49 7.26
CA ASP A 84 3.00 16.42 7.54
C ASP A 84 2.59 17.23 6.30
N GLU A 85 3.56 17.55 5.44
CA GLU A 85 3.35 18.27 4.18
C GLU A 85 2.30 17.59 3.28
N TYR A 86 2.30 16.25 3.22
CA TYR A 86 1.31 15.50 2.44
C TYR A 86 -0.12 15.84 2.89
N TYR A 87 -0.36 15.83 4.20
CA TYR A 87 -1.69 16.13 4.73
C TYR A 87 -2.04 17.62 4.64
N LYS A 88 -1.05 18.51 4.80
CA LYS A 88 -1.26 19.96 4.62
C LYS A 88 -1.72 20.28 3.20
N GLN A 89 -1.11 19.64 2.20
CA GLN A 89 -1.51 19.82 0.80
C GLN A 89 -2.93 19.28 0.52
N ILE A 90 -3.30 18.13 1.09
CA ILE A 90 -4.68 17.61 0.99
C ILE A 90 -5.68 18.62 1.57
N PHE A 91 -5.41 19.15 2.77
CA PHE A 91 -6.29 20.12 3.42
C PHE A 91 -6.41 21.41 2.59
N ARG A 92 -5.27 21.92 2.08
CA ARG A 92 -5.24 23.11 1.21
C ARG A 92 -6.11 22.91 -0.04
N LEU A 93 -5.93 21.81 -0.76
CA LEU A 93 -6.63 21.55 -2.02
C LEU A 93 -8.13 21.31 -1.85
N ASN A 94 -8.58 20.93 -0.64
CA ASN A 94 -9.98 20.73 -0.30
C ASN A 94 -10.59 21.92 0.45
N ASN A 95 -9.88 23.04 0.58
CA ASN A 95 -10.30 24.22 1.34
C ASN A 95 -10.70 23.90 2.79
N TRP A 96 -10.00 22.95 3.43
CA TRP A 96 -10.23 22.59 4.83
C TRP A 96 -9.34 23.42 5.75
N ASN A 97 -9.88 23.77 6.92
CA ASN A 97 -9.15 24.52 7.92
C ASN A 97 -7.97 23.71 8.47
N VAL A 98 -6.76 24.23 8.27
CA VAL A 98 -5.56 23.71 8.93
C VAL A 98 -5.50 24.34 10.33
N PRO A 99 -5.39 23.55 11.41
CA PRO A 99 -5.32 24.10 12.76
C PRO A 99 -4.10 25.02 12.93
N ALA A 100 -4.25 26.07 13.74
CA ALA A 100 -3.25 27.14 13.91
C ALA A 100 -1.87 26.65 14.38
N ASN A 101 -1.82 25.51 15.07
CA ASN A 101 -0.57 24.85 15.49
C ASN A 101 0.14 24.10 14.34
N GLY A 102 -0.41 24.11 13.13
CA GLY A 102 0.14 23.43 11.95
C GLY A 102 0.10 21.90 11.99
N LYS A 103 -0.46 21.30 13.06
CA LYS A 103 -0.51 19.86 13.29
C LYS A 103 -1.92 19.32 13.08
N ILE A 104 -2.11 18.54 12.02
CA ILE A 104 -3.39 17.91 11.69
C ILE A 104 -3.55 16.64 12.52
N ALA A 105 -4.10 16.79 13.73
CA ALA A 105 -4.33 15.69 14.67
C ALA A 105 -5.43 14.73 14.20
N THR A 106 -6.57 15.26 13.75
CA THR A 106 -7.70 14.46 13.27
C THR A 106 -7.89 14.68 11.77
N LYS A 107 -8.04 13.58 11.04
CA LYS A 107 -8.19 13.59 9.58
C LYS A 107 -9.56 13.01 9.22
N PRO A 108 -10.28 13.60 8.26
CA PRO A 108 -11.51 12.99 7.74
C PRO A 108 -11.25 11.58 7.20
N ASN A 109 -12.20 10.65 7.41
CA ASN A 109 -12.07 9.25 6.99
C ASN A 109 -11.78 9.10 5.49
N ILE A 110 -12.27 10.03 4.66
CA ILE A 110 -12.06 10.05 3.21
C ILE A 110 -10.57 10.14 2.82
N VAL A 111 -9.71 10.73 3.67
CA VAL A 111 -8.27 10.86 3.42
C VAL A 111 -7.59 9.48 3.32
N GLY A 112 -8.05 8.51 4.13
CA GLY A 112 -7.56 7.14 4.06
C GLY A 112 -7.90 6.48 2.72
N LYS A 113 -9.13 6.68 2.23
CA LYS A 113 -9.58 6.19 0.92
C LYS A 113 -8.77 6.81 -0.22
N TRP A 114 -8.59 8.13 -0.20
CA TRP A 114 -7.77 8.80 -1.20
C TRP A 114 -6.32 8.34 -1.16
N THR A 115 -5.73 8.12 0.02
CA THR A 115 -4.35 7.62 0.12
C THR A 115 -4.24 6.21 -0.46
N LYS A 116 -5.24 5.35 -0.25
CA LYS A 116 -5.33 4.03 -0.91
C LYS A 116 -5.34 4.18 -2.44
N GLU A 117 -6.14 5.09 -2.98
CA GLU A 117 -6.24 5.33 -4.43
C GLU A 117 -4.96 5.93 -5.03
N ILE A 118 -4.44 7.03 -4.46
CA ILE A 118 -3.40 7.85 -5.09
C ILE A 118 -1.98 7.35 -4.80
N ILE A 119 -1.77 6.60 -3.72
CA ILE A 119 -0.46 6.05 -3.35
C ILE A 119 -0.44 4.54 -3.57
N TYR A 120 -1.33 3.81 -2.91
CA TYR A 120 -1.31 2.34 -3.01
C TYR A 120 -1.83 1.83 -4.37
N GLY A 121 -2.72 2.57 -5.02
CA GLY A 121 -3.20 2.26 -6.37
C GLY A 121 -2.15 2.47 -7.47
N ARG A 122 -0.97 3.02 -7.13
CA ARG A 122 0.18 3.15 -8.04
C ARG A 122 1.12 1.95 -8.01
N PHE A 123 0.98 1.06 -7.02
CA PHE A 123 1.64 -0.22 -7.07
C PHE A 123 1.01 -1.09 -8.16
N SER A 124 1.63 -2.22 -8.49
CA SER A 124 1.02 -3.14 -9.43
C SER A 124 -0.31 -3.67 -8.89
N LYS A 125 -1.18 -4.07 -9.82
CA LYS A 125 -2.58 -4.45 -9.55
C LYS A 125 -2.72 -5.52 -8.45
N ASP A 126 -1.69 -6.33 -8.26
CA ASP A 126 -1.68 -7.46 -7.34
C ASP A 126 -1.25 -7.10 -5.91
N VAL A 127 -0.53 -5.98 -5.73
CA VAL A 127 0.05 -5.61 -4.42
C VAL A 127 -1.03 -5.24 -3.41
N LEU A 128 -1.97 -4.39 -3.81
CA LEU A 128 -3.00 -3.90 -2.90
C LEU A 128 -3.92 -5.02 -2.39
N PRO A 129 -4.46 -5.93 -3.24
CA PRO A 129 -5.20 -7.10 -2.77
C PRO A 129 -4.44 -7.94 -1.74
N VAL A 130 -3.14 -8.21 -1.99
CA VAL A 130 -2.33 -8.99 -1.05
C VAL A 130 -2.13 -8.25 0.28
N LEU A 131 -1.93 -6.93 0.25
CA LEU A 131 -1.86 -6.13 1.47
C LEU A 131 -3.17 -6.12 2.27
N GLU A 132 -4.33 -6.28 1.62
CA GLU A 132 -5.62 -6.38 2.30
C GLU A 132 -5.84 -7.77 2.91
N ILE A 133 -5.34 -8.84 2.27
CA ILE A 133 -5.34 -10.20 2.82
C ILE A 133 -4.43 -10.29 4.06
N LEU A 134 -3.22 -9.72 3.98
CA LEU A 134 -2.27 -9.71 5.09
C LEU A 134 -2.71 -8.83 6.26
N ASN A 135 -3.45 -7.76 5.97
CA ASN A 135 -3.96 -6.80 6.96
C ASN A 135 -5.48 -6.66 6.84
N PRO A 136 -6.25 -7.69 7.23
CA PRO A 136 -7.69 -7.67 7.11
C PRO A 136 -8.31 -6.71 8.12
N TYR A 137 -9.58 -6.37 7.89
CA TYR A 137 -10.36 -5.62 8.85
C TYR A 137 -10.65 -6.48 10.08
N GLU A 138 -10.40 -5.93 11.26
CA GLU A 138 -10.79 -6.55 12.54
C GLU A 138 -12.24 -6.20 12.89
N ARG A 139 -12.66 -4.99 12.50
CA ARG A 139 -14.04 -4.47 12.54
C ARG A 139 -14.28 -3.57 11.33
N ILE A 140 -15.53 -3.20 11.07
CA ILE A 140 -15.89 -2.29 9.97
C ILE A 140 -15.02 -1.03 10.01
N GLY A 141 -14.17 -0.87 9.00
CA GLY A 141 -13.27 0.28 8.85
C GLY A 141 -12.04 0.29 9.74
N ILE A 142 -11.83 -0.71 10.61
CA ILE A 142 -10.72 -0.77 11.57
C ILE A 142 -9.78 -1.91 11.21
N ARG A 143 -8.50 -1.59 11.06
CA ARG A 143 -7.40 -2.56 10.91
C ARG A 143 -6.43 -2.39 12.07
N SER A 144 -5.97 -3.51 12.63
CA SER A 144 -5.03 -3.54 13.76
C SER A 144 -3.66 -2.97 13.37
N HIS A 145 -3.26 -3.13 12.10
CA HIS A 145 -1.98 -2.66 11.57
C HIS A 145 -2.15 -1.73 10.36
N LYS A 146 -1.04 -1.13 9.91
CA LYS A 146 -1.00 -0.28 8.72
C LYS A 146 -0.38 -1.04 7.54
N HIS A 147 -0.90 -0.83 6.33
CA HIS A 147 -0.41 -1.54 5.14
C HIS A 147 1.10 -1.36 4.88
N HIS A 148 1.67 -0.20 5.18
CA HIS A 148 3.13 0.00 4.99
C HIS A 148 4.00 -0.90 5.88
N GLN A 149 3.46 -1.47 6.97
CA GLN A 149 4.20 -2.40 7.82
C GLN A 149 4.44 -3.76 7.13
N TYR A 150 3.66 -4.07 6.09
CA TYR A 150 3.81 -5.28 5.26
C TYR A 150 4.54 -5.00 3.94
N LEU A 151 5.17 -3.83 3.78
CA LEU A 151 6.00 -3.54 2.61
C LEU A 151 7.44 -3.98 2.85
N SER A 152 8.06 -4.58 1.83
CA SER A 152 9.51 -4.83 1.80
C SER A 152 10.28 -3.49 1.77
N ASP A 153 11.61 -3.55 1.83
CA ASP A 153 12.40 -2.31 1.81
C ASP A 153 12.29 -1.58 0.47
N GLU A 154 12.22 -2.34 -0.62
CA GLU A 154 11.94 -1.85 -1.97
C GLU A 154 10.53 -1.22 -2.04
N GLY A 155 9.52 -1.90 -1.48
CA GLY A 155 8.16 -1.37 -1.40
C GLY A 155 8.08 -0.06 -0.60
N ASN A 156 8.88 0.08 0.46
CA ASN A 156 8.97 1.32 1.24
C ASN A 156 9.70 2.45 0.49
N GLN A 157 10.70 2.14 -0.34
CA GLN A 157 11.36 3.12 -1.20
C GLN A 157 10.39 3.67 -2.26
N LEU A 158 9.64 2.78 -2.92
CA LEU A 158 8.59 3.16 -3.86
C LEU A 158 7.48 3.97 -3.18
N LEU A 159 7.04 3.55 -1.99
CA LEU A 159 6.06 4.30 -1.19
C LEU A 159 6.53 5.74 -0.96
N LYS A 160 7.79 5.92 -0.54
CA LYS A 160 8.37 7.25 -0.31
C LYS A 160 8.42 8.08 -1.58
N GLN A 161 8.80 7.46 -2.70
CA GLN A 161 8.80 8.10 -4.02
C GLN A 161 7.39 8.57 -4.41
N TYR A 162 6.39 7.70 -4.32
CA TYR A 162 5.02 8.02 -4.70
C TYR A 162 4.42 9.14 -3.85
N ILE A 163 4.75 9.18 -2.56
CA ILE A 163 4.36 10.27 -1.67
C ILE A 163 5.02 11.58 -2.10
N ALA A 164 6.33 11.57 -2.38
CA ALA A 164 7.06 12.77 -2.77
C ALA A 164 6.55 13.34 -4.10
N GLU A 165 6.35 12.50 -5.10
CA GLU A 165 5.77 12.88 -6.39
C GLU A 165 4.36 13.44 -6.23
N SER A 166 3.52 12.78 -5.43
CA SER A 166 2.15 13.26 -5.16
C SER A 166 2.18 14.65 -4.52
N ILE A 167 3.08 14.91 -3.58
CA ILE A 167 3.26 16.25 -2.99
C ILE A 167 3.66 17.27 -4.06
N VAL A 168 4.56 16.92 -4.98
CA VAL A 168 4.99 17.82 -6.07
C VAL A 168 3.81 18.18 -6.97
N VAL A 169 3.00 17.20 -7.36
CA VAL A 169 1.78 17.44 -8.16
C VAL A 169 0.77 18.27 -7.37
N MET A 170 0.54 17.94 -6.10
CA MET A 170 -0.36 18.71 -5.24
C MET A 170 0.06 20.18 -5.13
N LYS A 171 1.36 20.48 -5.00
CA LYS A 171 1.87 21.86 -4.95
C LYS A 171 1.61 22.66 -6.22
N LYS A 172 1.64 22.01 -7.38
CA LYS A 172 1.33 22.63 -8.69
C LYS A 172 -0.17 22.79 -8.93
N SER A 173 -1.00 22.12 -8.13
CA SER A 173 -2.45 22.06 -8.34
C SER A 173 -3.18 23.16 -7.56
N MET A 174 -4.29 23.65 -8.11
CA MET A 174 -5.10 24.69 -7.47
C MET A 174 -6.27 24.14 -6.65
N SER A 175 -6.84 23.01 -7.09
CA SER A 175 -7.95 22.32 -6.42
C SER A 175 -7.71 20.82 -6.34
N TRP A 176 -8.46 20.12 -5.50
CA TRP A 176 -8.39 18.66 -5.43
C TRP A 176 -8.71 17.99 -6.77
N TYR A 177 -9.68 18.53 -7.51
CA TYR A 177 -10.04 18.03 -8.83
C TYR A 177 -8.91 18.19 -9.85
N ASP A 178 -8.29 19.38 -9.91
CA ASP A 178 -7.12 19.66 -10.77
C ASP A 178 -5.94 18.74 -10.41
N PHE A 179 -5.72 18.48 -9.12
CA PHE A 179 -4.74 17.50 -8.66
C PHE A 179 -5.01 16.10 -9.21
N ARG A 180 -6.25 15.61 -9.14
CA ARG A 180 -6.61 14.27 -9.64
C ARG A 180 -6.43 14.16 -11.16
N ILE A 181 -6.77 15.21 -11.91
CA ILE A 181 -6.51 15.28 -13.36
C ILE A 181 -5.01 15.16 -13.65
N ARG A 182 -4.17 15.97 -13.00
CA ARG A 182 -2.72 15.98 -13.23
C ARG A 182 -2.08 14.66 -12.82
N LEU A 183 -2.52 14.07 -11.70
CA LEU A 183 -2.02 12.79 -11.24
C LEU A 183 -2.37 11.66 -12.23
N ASN A 184 -3.56 11.71 -12.83
CA ASN A 184 -3.93 10.77 -13.90
C ASN A 184 -3.09 10.97 -15.16
N GLN A 185 -2.85 12.22 -15.57
CA GLN A 185 -2.02 12.52 -16.74
C GLN A 185 -0.55 12.09 -16.55
N GLU A 186 0.03 12.33 -15.37
CA GLU A 186 1.44 12.02 -15.10
C GLU A 186 1.68 10.54 -14.79
N PHE A 187 0.75 9.88 -14.07
CA PHE A 187 0.98 8.53 -13.51
C PHE A 187 -0.11 7.50 -13.85
N GLY A 188 -1.12 7.86 -14.63
CA GLY A 188 -2.20 6.94 -15.02
C GLY A 188 -3.14 6.54 -13.88
N VAL A 189 -3.11 7.25 -12.74
CA VAL A 189 -3.96 6.90 -11.59
C VAL A 189 -5.43 7.15 -11.93
N PRO A 190 -6.31 6.14 -11.89
CA PRO A 190 -7.71 6.32 -12.24
C PRO A 190 -8.43 7.17 -11.19
N PHE A 191 -9.34 8.03 -11.66
CA PHE A 191 -10.27 8.76 -10.82
C PHE A 191 -11.57 9.00 -11.57
N GLN A 192 -12.65 9.20 -10.82
CA GLN A 192 -13.94 9.54 -11.40
C GLN A 192 -13.95 11.03 -11.75
N LEU A 193 -14.21 11.33 -13.02
CA LEU A 193 -14.46 12.71 -13.47
C LEU A 193 -15.77 13.20 -12.89
N GLU A 194 -15.79 14.45 -12.44
CA GLU A 194 -17.01 15.10 -11.99
C GLU A 194 -17.85 15.45 -13.23
N ILE A 195 -18.96 14.75 -13.41
CA ILE A 195 -19.87 14.95 -14.55
C ILE A 195 -20.70 16.25 -14.45
N TRP A 196 -20.42 17.11 -13.47
CA TRP A 196 -21.19 18.32 -13.17
C TRP A 196 -20.33 19.57 -13.28
N THR A 197 -19.73 19.81 -14.45
CA THR A 197 -19.25 21.15 -14.79
C THR A 197 -20.05 21.64 -16.00
N ASN A 198 -20.76 22.76 -15.77
CA ASN A 198 -21.59 23.55 -16.71
C ASN A 198 -23.11 23.28 -16.67
N TYR A 199 -23.81 24.00 -15.78
CA TYR A 199 -25.05 24.73 -16.08
C TYR A 199 -24.95 26.12 -15.46
#